data_AF-A0AAJ1J4P8-F1
#
_entry.id   AF-A0AAJ1J4P8-F1
#
_cell.length_a   1.000
_cell.length_b   1.000
_cell.length_c   1.000
_cell.angle_alpha   90.00
_cell.angle_beta   90.00
_cell.angle_gamma   90.00
#
_symmetry.space_group_name_H-M   'P 1'
#
loop_
_entity.id
_entity.type
_entity.pdbx_description
1 polymer ?
#
loop_
_entity_poly.entity_id
_entity_poly.type
_entity_poly.pdbx_seq_one_letter_code
_entity_poly.pdbx_strand_id
1 'polypeptide(L)'
;MINSLPLHNGDCFVQVNDDVAAKLGGFELRLLASRVVAIRDNQFFDLQNLIAGGGAITRNGNPYDLRRQNLAVLYYDLSRHGELELRESDADGARLTVLTPKVAVAASSSPIQAVRLSPSDRLSFLPFEETRNVPNIAADAIHNTATQLTLSHWPANRTPARYKANLSTESVLRFVPDMSEYPDVQHVTTDHFDLDGLASVYALIAPEHAQSHGQLLVDVARFGDFSCGHSTKARRLAFALNTITEQALHAAGTVPNESVRITALFRTLLPALRDLLDASVIRDALWRDAERHHMETEALLDSPNVTVNQYPEIDLAVFRLPTSHVPYVRVPQRYFGLSPISFHNRTPLSTIALVTQDDVVVHQRYEGWVELHSAAPRPRRDLSILARALQLAETEDCRWHYDGVQHIMPRLGRDGAPLSSLSVEMIVCELKRFLAIAPAAWSPSVYAAPK
;
A
#
# COMPACT_ATOMS: atom_id res chain seq x y z
N MET A 1 10.17 -1.85 33.50
CA MET A 1 11.48 -1.82 32.84
C MET A 1 11.27 -1.41 31.39
N ILE A 2 12.21 -0.66 30.81
CA ILE A 2 12.11 0.02 29.50
C ILE A 2 13.33 -0.37 28.68
N ASN A 3 13.14 -0.66 27.41
CA ASN A 3 14.19 -0.92 26.44
C ASN A 3 14.21 0.15 25.34
N SER A 4 15.39 0.37 24.77
CA SER A 4 15.64 1.30 23.67
C SER A 4 16.18 0.50 22.49
N LEU A 5 15.42 0.44 21.39
CA LEU A 5 15.77 -0.35 20.21
C LEU A 5 16.10 0.59 19.04
N PRO A 6 17.18 0.34 18.28
CA PRO A 6 17.53 1.18 17.14
C PRO A 6 16.50 1.01 16.01
N LEU A 7 16.18 2.10 15.33
CA LEU A 7 15.55 2.03 14.02
C LEU A 7 16.61 1.72 12.95
N HIS A 8 16.18 1.29 11.76
CA HIS A 8 17.06 0.83 10.68
C HIS A 8 18.13 1.86 10.27
N ASN A 9 17.82 3.15 10.39
CA ASN A 9 18.78 4.22 10.09
C ASN A 9 19.89 4.39 11.16
N GLY A 10 19.80 3.71 12.32
CA GLY A 10 20.79 3.78 13.40
C GLY A 10 20.78 5.08 14.20
N ASP A 11 20.23 6.16 13.64
CA ASP A 11 20.25 7.51 14.22
C ASP A 11 19.12 7.76 15.23
N CYS A 12 18.11 6.90 15.26
CA CYS A 12 16.93 7.05 16.10
C CYS A 12 16.64 5.76 16.86
N PHE A 13 16.10 5.89 18.07
CA PHE A 13 15.74 4.76 18.91
C PHE A 13 14.28 4.85 19.31
N VAL A 14 13.59 3.71 19.27
CA VAL A 14 12.24 3.56 19.82
C VAL A 14 12.31 3.03 21.25
N GLN A 15 11.56 3.67 22.14
CA GLN A 15 11.39 3.24 23.53
C GLN A 15 10.14 2.37 23.66
N VAL A 16 10.31 1.16 24.19
CA VAL A 16 9.22 0.19 24.40
C VAL A 16 9.36 -0.49 25.77
N ASN A 17 8.30 -1.12 26.25
CA ASN A 17 8.38 -1.99 27.42
C ASN A 17 9.12 -3.29 27.10
N ASP A 18 9.78 -3.91 28.10
CA ASP A 18 10.62 -5.10 27.93
C ASP A 18 9.90 -6.29 27.29
N ASP A 19 8.63 -6.50 27.64
CA ASP A 19 7.82 -7.59 27.09
C ASP A 19 7.58 -7.41 25.59
N VAL A 20 7.45 -6.16 25.13
CA VAL A 20 7.37 -5.80 23.71
C VAL A 20 8.73 -6.02 23.04
N ALA A 21 9.80 -5.50 23.64
CA ALA A 21 11.16 -5.65 23.12
C ALA A 21 11.55 -7.11 22.91
N ALA A 22 11.18 -7.99 23.85
CA ALA A 22 11.42 -9.43 23.78
C ALA A 22 10.75 -10.12 22.57
N LYS A 23 9.72 -9.50 21.96
CA LYS A 23 9.01 -10.02 20.78
C LYS A 23 9.54 -9.47 19.46
N LEU A 24 10.39 -8.45 19.49
CA LEU A 24 10.89 -7.76 18.29
C LEU A 24 12.21 -8.32 17.73
N GLY A 25 12.69 -9.44 18.27
CA GLY A 25 13.87 -10.13 17.72
C GLY A 25 13.67 -10.50 16.25
N GLY A 26 14.62 -10.10 15.40
CA GLY A 26 14.61 -10.36 13.96
C GLY A 26 13.68 -9.46 13.14
N PHE A 27 13.08 -8.44 13.74
CA PHE A 27 12.36 -7.40 13.01
C PHE A 27 13.27 -6.23 12.67
N GLU A 28 13.06 -5.66 11.50
CA GLU A 28 13.59 -4.36 11.14
C GLU A 28 12.60 -3.28 11.56
N LEU A 29 13.07 -2.25 12.28
CA LEU A 29 12.19 -1.18 12.78
C LEU A 29 12.38 0.08 11.95
N ARG A 30 11.29 0.68 11.46
CA ARG A 30 11.32 1.93 10.69
C ARG A 30 10.27 2.90 11.18
N LEU A 31 10.56 4.19 11.08
CA LEU A 31 9.54 5.22 11.18
C LEU A 31 8.97 5.47 9.78
N LEU A 32 7.73 5.04 9.55
CA LEU A 32 6.99 5.27 8.31
C LEU A 32 5.76 6.12 8.63
N ALA A 33 5.64 7.27 7.97
CA ALA A 33 4.47 8.14 8.06
C ALA A 33 4.00 8.47 9.50
N SER A 34 4.97 8.80 10.38
CA SER A 34 4.78 9.06 11.82
C SER A 34 4.41 7.83 12.68
N ARG A 35 4.58 6.62 12.15
CA ARG A 35 4.37 5.36 12.90
C ARG A 35 5.62 4.50 12.90
N VAL A 36 5.96 3.92 14.05
CA VAL A 36 7.01 2.91 14.10
C VAL A 36 6.42 1.59 13.61
N VAL A 37 6.93 1.12 12.49
CA VAL A 37 6.53 -0.11 11.83
C VAL A 37 7.65 -1.13 12.02
N ALA A 38 7.30 -2.31 12.56
CA ALA A 38 8.16 -3.46 12.52
C ALA A 38 7.93 -4.23 11.21
N ILE A 39 9.02 -4.58 10.54
CA ILE A 39 9.01 -5.21 9.22
C ILE A 39 9.76 -6.54 9.29
N ARG A 40 9.13 -7.60 8.80
CA ARG A 40 9.74 -8.93 8.62
C ARG A 40 8.99 -9.66 7.51
N ASP A 41 9.70 -10.33 6.61
CA ASP A 41 9.11 -11.11 5.52
C ASP A 41 8.07 -10.31 4.69
N ASN A 42 8.38 -9.04 4.39
CA ASN A 42 7.49 -8.09 3.70
C ASN A 42 6.13 -7.85 4.40
N GLN A 43 6.03 -8.11 5.70
CA GLN A 43 4.87 -7.82 6.53
C GLN A 43 5.11 -6.58 7.40
N PHE A 44 4.11 -5.70 7.46
CA PHE A 44 4.17 -4.40 8.12
C PHE A 44 3.31 -4.41 9.38
N PHE A 45 3.94 -4.20 10.53
CA PHE A 45 3.30 -4.24 11.84
C PHE A 45 3.37 -2.87 12.52
N ASP A 46 2.24 -2.18 12.61
CA ASP A 46 2.13 -0.90 13.33
C ASP A 46 2.25 -1.13 14.84
N LEU A 47 3.41 -0.81 15.42
CA LEU A 47 3.69 -1.08 16.84
C LEU A 47 2.79 -0.29 17.79
N GLN A 48 2.36 0.93 17.43
CA GLN A 48 1.45 1.70 18.28
C GLN A 48 0.13 0.95 18.46
N ASN A 49 -0.46 0.52 17.35
CA ASN A 49 -1.72 -0.20 17.36
C ASN A 49 -1.59 -1.62 17.93
N LEU A 50 -0.46 -2.30 17.74
CA LEU A 50 -0.24 -3.62 18.37
C LEU A 50 -0.11 -3.52 19.89
N ILE A 51 0.61 -2.51 20.41
CA ILE A 51 0.82 -2.35 21.84
C ILE A 51 -0.48 -1.90 22.52
N ALA A 52 -1.13 -0.85 21.99
CA ALA A 52 -2.23 -0.19 22.68
C ALA A 52 -3.63 -0.46 22.12
N GLY A 53 -3.74 -0.99 20.89
CA GLY A 53 -5.00 -1.23 20.19
C GLY A 53 -5.26 -0.20 19.08
N GLY A 54 -6.24 -0.48 18.21
CA GLY A 54 -6.56 0.38 17.07
C GLY A 54 -6.96 1.80 17.49
N GLY A 55 -6.41 2.82 16.82
CA GLY A 55 -6.54 4.22 17.19
C GLY A 55 -5.56 4.69 18.26
N ALA A 56 -4.46 3.96 18.47
CA ALA A 56 -3.42 4.35 19.41
C ALA A 56 -2.71 5.62 18.95
N ILE A 57 -2.41 6.50 19.92
CA ILE A 57 -1.61 7.72 19.75
C ILE A 57 -0.59 7.84 20.89
N THR A 58 0.45 8.65 20.68
CA THR A 58 1.39 9.05 21.73
C THR A 58 0.94 10.34 22.40
N ARG A 59 0.91 10.35 23.74
CA ARG A 59 0.45 11.51 24.54
C ARG A 59 1.34 12.73 24.38
N ASN A 60 2.64 12.50 24.24
CA ASN A 60 3.65 13.55 24.06
C ASN A 60 3.90 13.91 22.59
N GLY A 61 3.17 13.30 21.64
CA GLY A 61 3.38 13.50 20.20
C GLY A 61 4.71 12.95 19.65
N ASN A 62 5.54 12.31 20.49
CA ASN A 62 6.80 11.72 20.07
C ASN A 62 6.55 10.30 19.51
N PRO A 63 6.70 10.05 18.21
CA PRO A 63 6.43 8.74 17.62
C PRO A 63 7.42 7.66 18.07
N TYR A 64 8.56 8.04 18.66
CA TYR A 64 9.58 7.11 19.15
C TYR A 64 9.31 6.62 20.58
N ASP A 65 8.34 7.18 21.30
CA ASP A 65 8.04 6.79 22.68
C ASP A 65 6.78 5.92 22.74
N LEU A 66 6.97 4.61 22.60
CA LEU A 66 5.90 3.60 22.59
C LEU A 66 5.75 2.88 23.93
N ARG A 67 6.23 3.47 25.02
CA ARG A 67 5.97 2.96 26.36
C ARG A 67 4.47 3.01 26.62
N ARG A 68 3.87 1.95 27.18
CA ARG A 68 2.41 1.90 27.45
C ARG A 68 1.88 3.11 28.21
N GLN A 69 2.66 3.65 29.15
CA GLN A 69 2.33 4.87 29.90
C GLN A 69 2.21 6.14 29.04
N ASN A 70 2.85 6.16 27.86
CA ASN A 70 2.78 7.25 26.90
C ASN A 70 1.75 7.00 25.80
N LEU A 71 1.21 5.78 25.70
CA LEU A 71 0.19 5.44 24.71
C LEU A 71 -1.21 5.69 25.29
N ALA A 72 -2.11 6.11 24.41
CA ALA A 72 -3.52 6.27 24.69
C ALA A 72 -4.31 5.87 23.44
N VAL A 73 -5.58 5.52 23.62
CA VAL A 73 -6.44 5.05 22.54
C VAL A 73 -7.60 6.02 22.35
N LEU A 74 -7.79 6.46 21.10
CA LEU A 74 -8.94 7.28 20.73
C LEU A 74 -10.19 6.41 20.61
N TYR A 75 -11.28 6.85 21.21
CA TYR A 75 -12.56 6.16 21.20
C TYR A 75 -13.64 7.06 20.60
N TYR A 76 -14.46 6.51 19.72
CA TYR A 76 -15.57 7.21 19.09
C TYR A 76 -16.88 6.59 19.56
N ASP A 77 -17.82 7.43 19.98
CA ASP A 77 -19.11 6.99 20.52
C ASP A 77 -20.25 7.50 19.62
N LEU A 78 -20.99 6.55 19.01
CA LEU A 78 -22.13 6.87 18.15
C LEU A 78 -23.27 7.55 18.94
N SER A 79 -23.37 7.29 20.25
CA SER A 79 -24.44 7.83 21.10
C SER A 79 -24.21 9.26 21.58
N ARG A 80 -22.95 9.72 21.60
CA ARG A 80 -22.56 11.07 22.05
C ARG A 80 -22.38 12.05 20.90
N HIS A 81 -23.21 11.93 19.87
CA HIS A 81 -23.16 12.79 18.67
C HIS A 81 -21.80 12.83 17.96
N GLY A 82 -20.99 11.77 18.10
CA GLY A 82 -19.73 11.63 17.39
C GLY A 82 -18.57 12.40 18.01
N GLU A 83 -18.42 12.40 19.33
CA GLU A 83 -17.23 12.92 20.01
C GLU A 83 -16.10 11.88 20.07
N LEU A 84 -14.85 12.36 20.12
CA LEU A 84 -13.67 11.54 20.39
C LEU A 84 -13.23 11.67 21.84
N GLU A 85 -13.11 10.53 22.52
CA GLU A 85 -12.61 10.43 23.89
C GLU A 85 -11.24 9.77 23.89
N LEU A 86 -10.32 10.28 24.70
CA LEU A 86 -9.04 9.64 24.95
C LEU A 86 -9.16 8.70 26.14
N ARG A 87 -8.84 7.41 25.94
CA ARG A 87 -8.87 6.40 27.00
C ARG A 87 -7.50 5.79 27.22
N GLU A 88 -7.31 5.24 28.42
CA GLU A 88 -6.13 4.42 28.71
C GLU A 88 -6.12 3.18 27.82
N SER A 89 -4.93 2.77 27.42
CA SER A 89 -4.72 1.53 26.69
C SER A 89 -5.06 0.33 27.58
N ASP A 90 -5.84 -0.62 27.06
CA ASP A 90 -5.91 -1.96 27.65
C ASP A 90 -4.63 -2.73 27.31
N ALA A 91 -3.99 -3.36 28.29
CA ALA A 91 -2.76 -4.11 28.13
C ALA A 91 -3.04 -5.54 27.64
N ASP A 92 -3.56 -5.66 26.42
CA ASP A 92 -3.82 -6.98 25.83
C ASP A 92 -2.57 -7.54 25.12
N GLY A 93 -1.88 -8.44 25.82
CA GLY A 93 -0.72 -9.14 25.29
C GLY A 93 -1.04 -10.08 24.12
N ALA A 94 -2.30 -10.44 23.89
CA ALA A 94 -2.69 -11.31 22.77
C ALA A 94 -2.41 -10.64 21.42
N ARG A 95 -2.47 -9.32 21.33
CA ARG A 95 -2.15 -8.57 20.09
C ARG A 95 -0.69 -8.76 19.65
N LEU A 96 0.23 -8.93 20.59
CA LEU A 96 1.65 -9.15 20.29
C LEU A 96 1.94 -10.56 19.79
N THR A 97 0.97 -11.48 19.82
CA THR A 97 1.16 -12.85 19.32
C THR A 97 1.48 -12.87 17.83
N VAL A 98 1.02 -11.86 17.06
CA VAL A 98 1.33 -11.71 15.64
C VAL A 98 2.83 -11.53 15.35
N LEU A 99 3.59 -11.03 16.34
CA LEU A 99 5.05 -10.86 16.22
C LEU A 99 5.80 -12.18 16.42
N THR A 100 5.13 -13.20 17.00
CA THR A 100 5.73 -14.52 17.22
C THR A 100 6.15 -15.12 15.89
N PRO A 101 7.41 -15.54 15.72
CA PRO A 101 7.87 -16.16 14.49
C PRO A 101 7.00 -17.38 14.15
N LYS A 102 6.46 -17.43 12.94
CA LYS A 102 6.05 -18.71 12.36
C LYS A 102 7.33 -19.49 12.09
N VAL A 103 7.41 -20.76 12.47
CA VAL A 103 8.60 -21.61 12.30
C VAL A 103 9.15 -21.43 10.88
N ALA A 104 10.31 -20.81 10.76
CA ALA A 104 10.97 -20.62 9.48
C ALA A 104 11.47 -21.98 8.99
N VAL A 105 11.12 -22.36 7.77
CA VAL A 105 11.80 -23.44 7.06
C VAL A 105 13.24 -22.97 6.83
N ALA A 106 14.21 -23.80 7.21
CA ALA A 106 15.63 -23.49 7.03
C ALA A 106 15.90 -23.08 5.56
N ALA A 107 16.33 -21.83 5.36
CA ALA A 107 16.76 -21.34 4.06
C ALA A 107 18.16 -21.90 3.75
N SER A 108 18.19 -23.16 3.32
CA SER A 108 19.28 -23.66 2.49
C SER A 108 18.81 -23.53 1.04
N SER A 109 19.04 -22.36 0.44
CA SER A 109 18.89 -22.18 -1.00
C SER A 109 20.23 -21.78 -1.60
N SER A 110 20.53 -22.34 -2.77
CA SER A 110 21.61 -21.84 -3.61
C SER A 110 21.46 -20.32 -3.83
N PRO A 111 22.57 -19.59 -4.06
CA PRO A 111 22.52 -18.17 -4.31
C PRO A 111 21.55 -17.84 -5.45
N ILE A 112 20.69 -16.85 -5.24
CA ILE A 112 19.77 -16.39 -6.29
C ILE A 112 20.58 -15.72 -7.39
N GLN A 113 20.42 -16.21 -8.63
CA GLN A 113 21.07 -15.62 -9.79
C GLN A 113 20.38 -14.32 -10.21
N ALA A 114 21.18 -13.28 -10.45
CA ALA A 114 20.71 -12.00 -10.95
C ALA A 114 19.99 -12.13 -12.31
N VAL A 115 18.93 -11.35 -12.50
CA VAL A 115 18.15 -11.33 -13.74
C VAL A 115 18.67 -10.23 -14.65
N ARG A 116 18.89 -10.56 -15.93
CA ARG A 116 19.37 -9.66 -16.99
C ARG A 116 18.47 -9.82 -18.22
N LEU A 117 18.35 -8.77 -19.03
CA LEU A 117 17.69 -8.83 -20.34
C LEU A 117 18.67 -9.23 -21.45
N SER A 118 19.93 -8.82 -21.31
CA SER A 118 21.05 -9.13 -22.20
C SER A 118 22.33 -9.36 -21.38
N PRO A 119 23.26 -10.22 -21.85
CA PRO A 119 24.59 -10.35 -21.24
C PRO A 119 25.38 -9.04 -21.16
N SER A 120 25.08 -8.07 -22.03
CA SER A 120 25.73 -6.76 -22.09
C SER A 120 25.14 -5.71 -21.15
N ASP A 121 24.05 -6.00 -20.44
CA ASP A 121 23.40 -5.03 -19.57
C ASP A 121 24.34 -4.62 -18.43
N ARG A 122 24.41 -3.32 -18.16
CA ARG A 122 25.21 -2.78 -17.05
C ARG A 122 24.63 -3.18 -15.70
N LEU A 123 23.32 -3.05 -15.55
CA LEU A 123 22.59 -3.38 -14.33
C LEU A 123 21.87 -4.72 -14.47
N SER A 124 21.73 -5.41 -13.35
CA SER A 124 20.96 -6.64 -13.23
C SER A 124 20.07 -6.60 -12.00
N PHE A 125 18.91 -7.23 -12.06
CA PHE A 125 18.00 -7.29 -10.92
C PHE A 125 18.44 -8.36 -9.92
N LEU A 126 18.50 -7.99 -8.64
CA LEU A 126 18.59 -8.90 -7.50
C LEU A 126 17.52 -8.54 -6.46
N PRO A 127 16.83 -9.52 -5.84
CA PRO A 127 15.81 -9.24 -4.84
C PRO A 127 16.43 -8.63 -3.57
N PHE A 128 15.63 -7.84 -2.85
CA PHE A 128 16.09 -6.97 -1.74
C PHE A 128 17.02 -7.64 -0.73
N GLU A 129 16.64 -8.82 -0.23
CA GLU A 129 17.42 -9.55 0.78
C GLU A 129 18.83 -9.94 0.30
N GLU A 130 18.99 -10.20 -1.00
CA GLU A 130 20.28 -10.61 -1.61
C GLU A 130 21.22 -9.42 -1.84
N THR A 131 20.71 -8.19 -1.72
CA THR A 131 21.50 -6.96 -1.93
C THR A 131 21.95 -6.29 -0.64
N ARG A 132 21.63 -6.85 0.54
CA ARG A 132 21.96 -6.23 1.85
C ARG A 132 23.45 -5.89 2.03
N ASN A 133 24.33 -6.64 1.36
CA ASN A 133 25.78 -6.49 1.43
C ASN A 133 26.42 -6.13 0.07
N VAL A 134 25.61 -5.78 -0.93
CA VAL A 134 26.10 -5.51 -2.29
C VAL A 134 25.60 -4.14 -2.74
N PRO A 135 26.47 -3.24 -3.24
CA PRO A 135 26.06 -1.93 -3.74
C PRO A 135 24.92 -2.03 -4.75
N ASN A 136 23.83 -1.31 -4.47
CA ASN A 136 22.60 -1.38 -5.25
C ASN A 136 21.91 -0.02 -5.40
N ILE A 137 21.07 0.09 -6.43
CA ILE A 137 20.02 1.11 -6.53
C ILE A 137 18.71 0.44 -6.07
N ALA A 138 18.09 0.97 -5.01
CA ALA A 138 16.75 0.56 -4.60
C ALA A 138 15.72 1.33 -5.42
N ALA A 139 14.98 0.63 -6.26
CA ALA A 139 13.96 1.19 -7.14
C ALA A 139 12.60 0.69 -6.67
N ASP A 140 11.71 1.61 -6.35
CA ASP A 140 10.40 1.30 -5.76
C ASP A 140 10.49 0.34 -4.56
N ALA A 141 11.24 0.75 -3.54
CA ALA A 141 11.44 -0.03 -2.33
C ALA A 141 12.01 0.84 -1.22
N ILE A 142 12.03 0.29 -0.01
CA ILE A 142 12.90 0.82 1.06
C ILE A 142 14.39 0.69 0.69
N HIS A 143 15.26 1.32 1.46
CA HIS A 143 16.72 1.21 1.33
C HIS A 143 17.30 0.19 2.31
N ASN A 144 18.35 -0.54 1.95
CA ASN A 144 19.16 -1.31 2.89
C ASN A 144 20.53 -0.64 3.14
N THR A 145 21.37 -1.28 3.94
CA THR A 145 22.70 -0.79 4.32
C THR A 145 23.66 -0.61 3.15
N ALA A 146 23.49 -1.35 2.05
CA ALA A 146 24.34 -1.26 0.86
C ALA A 146 23.74 -0.38 -0.25
N THR A 147 22.50 0.09 -0.09
CA THR A 147 21.83 0.96 -1.06
C THR A 147 22.58 2.30 -1.22
N GLN A 148 23.06 2.56 -2.43
CA GLN A 148 23.78 3.79 -2.80
C GLN A 148 22.84 4.91 -3.26
N LEU A 149 21.68 4.53 -3.81
CA LEU A 149 20.65 5.45 -4.29
C LEU A 149 19.27 4.81 -4.11
N THR A 150 18.32 5.61 -3.64
CA THR A 150 16.90 5.23 -3.56
C THR A 150 16.10 6.02 -4.59
N LEU A 151 15.25 5.36 -5.36
CA LEU A 151 14.33 5.95 -6.33
C LEU A 151 12.94 5.36 -6.03
N SER A 152 12.24 5.94 -5.06
CA SER A 152 10.94 5.48 -4.58
C SER A 152 10.10 6.63 -4.07
N HIS A 153 8.78 6.50 -4.17
CA HIS A 153 7.80 7.37 -3.53
C HIS A 153 7.30 6.86 -2.16
N TRP A 154 7.82 5.74 -1.65
CA TRP A 154 7.38 5.19 -0.36
C TRP A 154 7.66 6.16 0.81
N PRO A 155 6.91 6.09 1.92
CA PRO A 155 7.17 6.91 3.09
C PRO A 155 8.62 6.82 3.56
N ALA A 156 9.20 7.97 3.89
CA ALA A 156 10.59 8.08 4.36
C ALA A 156 11.65 7.54 3.37
N ASN A 157 11.34 7.53 2.06
CA ASN A 157 12.34 7.27 1.02
C ASN A 157 13.50 8.29 1.11
N ARG A 158 14.65 7.90 0.54
CA ARG A 158 15.84 8.75 0.44
C ARG A 158 16.06 9.27 -0.98
N THR A 159 14.98 9.39 -1.76
CA THR A 159 15.10 9.84 -3.14
C THR A 159 15.56 11.29 -3.21
N PRO A 160 16.68 11.59 -3.91
CA PRO A 160 17.16 12.96 -4.04
C PRO A 160 16.08 13.88 -4.61
N ALA A 161 15.98 15.10 -4.08
CA ALA A 161 14.92 16.05 -4.43
C ALA A 161 14.79 16.29 -5.95
N ARG A 162 15.91 16.32 -6.69
CA ARG A 162 15.93 16.49 -8.15
C ARG A 162 15.26 15.36 -8.93
N TYR A 163 15.12 14.18 -8.32
CA TYR A 163 14.49 13.01 -8.94
C TYR A 163 13.09 12.73 -8.39
N LYS A 164 12.69 13.28 -7.23
CA LYS A 164 11.40 12.98 -6.61
C LYS A 164 10.22 13.22 -7.55
N ALA A 165 9.37 12.21 -7.72
CA ALA A 165 8.12 12.28 -8.47
C ALA A 165 6.99 11.59 -7.71
N ASN A 166 5.78 11.56 -8.29
CA ASN A 166 4.63 10.90 -7.67
C ASN A 166 4.69 9.37 -7.78
N LEU A 167 5.40 8.85 -8.77
CA LEU A 167 5.63 7.43 -9.01
C LEU A 167 7.13 7.12 -8.91
N SER A 168 7.47 5.91 -8.51
CA SER A 168 8.85 5.43 -8.48
C SER A 168 9.44 5.38 -9.89
N THR A 169 8.65 4.96 -10.89
CA THR A 169 9.05 4.92 -12.30
C THR A 169 9.37 6.31 -12.84
N GLU A 170 8.57 7.32 -12.50
CA GLU A 170 8.87 8.71 -12.88
C GLU A 170 10.17 9.19 -12.24
N SER A 171 10.42 8.81 -10.98
CA SER A 171 11.65 9.15 -10.28
C SER A 171 12.87 8.49 -10.92
N VAL A 172 12.73 7.22 -11.34
CA VAL A 172 13.75 6.50 -12.10
C VAL A 172 14.02 7.16 -13.45
N LEU A 173 12.99 7.45 -14.24
CA LEU A 173 13.15 8.05 -15.57
C LEU A 173 13.84 9.42 -15.53
N ARG A 174 13.63 10.20 -14.46
CA ARG A 174 14.39 11.44 -14.21
C ARG A 174 15.86 11.20 -13.87
N PHE A 175 16.17 10.08 -13.23
CA PHE A 175 17.54 9.69 -12.89
C PHE A 175 18.31 9.06 -14.05
N VAL A 176 17.66 8.33 -14.98
CA VAL A 176 18.34 7.60 -16.07
C VAL A 176 19.40 8.43 -16.81
N PRO A 177 19.20 9.72 -17.16
CA PRO A 177 20.23 10.54 -17.79
C PRO A 177 21.53 10.69 -16.97
N ASP A 178 21.42 10.63 -15.65
CA ASP A 178 22.52 10.80 -14.69
C ASP A 178 23.09 9.46 -14.20
N MET A 179 22.69 8.33 -14.82
CA MET A 179 23.05 6.99 -14.37
C MET A 179 24.57 6.75 -14.31
N SER A 180 25.36 7.48 -15.11
CA SER A 180 26.83 7.45 -15.07
C SER A 180 27.45 7.97 -13.77
N GLU A 181 26.69 8.67 -12.91
CA GLU A 181 27.14 9.09 -11.57
C GLU A 181 27.37 7.91 -10.61
N TYR A 182 26.85 6.71 -10.95
CA TYR A 182 26.95 5.50 -10.15
C TYR A 182 27.61 4.34 -10.95
N PRO A 183 28.90 4.49 -11.34
CA PRO A 183 29.56 3.52 -12.22
C PRO A 183 29.82 2.16 -11.52
N ASP A 184 30.00 2.17 -10.20
CA ASP A 184 30.35 0.97 -9.42
C ASP A 184 29.14 0.11 -9.04
N VAL A 185 27.91 0.60 -9.28
CA VAL A 185 26.70 -0.15 -8.98
C VAL A 185 26.33 -1.04 -10.17
N GLN A 186 26.18 -2.34 -9.91
CA GLN A 186 25.83 -3.36 -10.92
C GLN A 186 24.43 -3.97 -10.70
N HIS A 187 23.76 -3.57 -9.62
CA HIS A 187 22.50 -4.17 -9.20
C HIS A 187 21.41 -3.13 -8.95
N VAL A 188 20.22 -3.47 -9.41
CA VAL A 188 18.97 -2.82 -9.02
C VAL A 188 18.16 -3.78 -8.16
N THR A 189 17.44 -3.27 -7.18
CA THR A 189 16.65 -4.07 -6.26
C THR A 189 15.29 -3.46 -5.95
N THR A 190 14.34 -4.32 -5.60
CA THR A 190 13.05 -3.98 -4.98
C THR A 190 12.66 -5.07 -3.97
N ASP A 191 11.89 -4.71 -2.94
CA ASP A 191 11.41 -5.58 -1.86
C ASP A 191 10.03 -6.22 -2.13
N HIS A 192 9.39 -5.85 -3.23
CA HIS A 192 8.10 -6.41 -3.64
C HIS A 192 7.99 -6.49 -5.18
N PHE A 193 6.83 -6.93 -5.67
CA PHE A 193 6.52 -6.91 -7.09
C PHE A 193 5.16 -6.24 -7.31
N ASP A 194 5.17 -5.21 -8.13
CA ASP A 194 4.00 -4.63 -8.79
C ASP A 194 4.43 -3.98 -10.12
N LEU A 195 3.54 -3.20 -10.74
CA LEU A 195 3.81 -2.59 -12.03
C LEU A 195 4.70 -1.34 -11.96
N ASP A 196 4.67 -0.57 -10.86
CA ASP A 196 5.58 0.58 -10.70
C ASP A 196 7.02 0.07 -10.45
N GLY A 197 7.20 -0.94 -9.61
CA GLY A 197 8.46 -1.62 -9.40
C GLY A 197 8.98 -2.32 -10.65
N LEU A 198 8.10 -2.99 -11.43
CA LEU A 198 8.50 -3.60 -12.71
C LEU A 198 9.01 -2.56 -13.70
N ALA A 199 8.27 -1.46 -13.90
CA ALA A 199 8.65 -0.40 -14.84
C ALA A 199 9.91 0.35 -14.37
N SER A 200 10.06 0.55 -13.06
CA SER A 200 11.24 1.15 -12.43
C SER A 200 12.51 0.32 -12.65
N VAL A 201 12.45 -0.98 -12.36
CA VAL A 201 13.59 -1.91 -12.58
C VAL A 201 13.90 -2.02 -14.06
N TYR A 202 12.88 -2.11 -14.92
CA TYR A 202 13.05 -2.15 -16.37
C TYR A 202 13.80 -0.94 -16.89
N ALA A 203 13.42 0.26 -16.45
CA ALA A 203 14.05 1.51 -16.88
C ALA A 203 15.52 1.64 -16.48
N LEU A 204 15.95 0.97 -15.39
CA LEU A 204 17.35 0.91 -14.98
C LEU A 204 18.16 -0.13 -15.77
N ILE A 205 17.55 -1.27 -16.12
CA ILE A 205 18.25 -2.34 -16.87
C ILE A 205 18.35 -1.99 -18.37
N ALA A 206 17.29 -1.43 -18.96
CA ALA A 206 17.20 -1.10 -20.39
C ALA A 206 16.93 0.40 -20.63
N PRO A 207 17.85 1.30 -20.23
CA PRO A 207 17.60 2.74 -20.15
C PRO A 207 17.22 3.40 -21.47
N GLU A 208 17.90 3.08 -22.57
CA GLU A 208 17.62 3.69 -23.89
C GLU A 208 16.22 3.31 -24.39
N HIS A 209 15.84 2.04 -24.24
CA HIS A 209 14.51 1.55 -24.64
C HIS A 209 13.41 2.07 -23.73
N ALA A 210 13.68 2.20 -22.43
CA ALA A 210 12.73 2.78 -21.49
C ALA A 210 12.50 4.27 -21.76
N GLN A 211 13.53 5.03 -22.12
CA GLN A 211 13.38 6.45 -22.50
C GLN A 211 12.49 6.62 -23.73
N SER A 212 12.60 5.76 -24.74
CA SER A 212 11.73 5.84 -25.93
C SER A 212 10.26 5.51 -25.62
N HIS A 213 9.99 4.83 -24.49
CA HIS A 213 8.66 4.47 -24.00
C HIS A 213 8.25 5.19 -22.71
N GLY A 214 8.96 6.27 -22.33
CA GLY A 214 8.88 6.84 -20.98
C GLY A 214 7.46 7.12 -20.49
N GLN A 215 6.63 7.81 -21.30
CA GLN A 215 5.25 8.12 -20.91
C GLN A 215 4.38 6.86 -20.76
N LEU A 216 4.57 5.85 -21.62
CA LEU A 216 3.81 4.61 -21.54
C LEU A 216 4.16 3.84 -20.26
N LEU A 217 5.44 3.80 -19.87
CA LEU A 217 5.89 3.21 -18.60
C LEU A 217 5.28 3.93 -17.40
N VAL A 218 5.27 5.27 -17.42
CA VAL A 218 4.64 6.09 -16.36
C VAL A 218 3.14 5.80 -16.25
N ASP A 219 2.43 5.70 -17.38
CA ASP A 219 1.00 5.37 -17.37
C ASP A 219 0.74 3.94 -16.84
N VAL A 220 1.60 2.97 -17.17
CA VAL A 220 1.52 1.60 -16.64
C VAL A 220 1.73 1.56 -15.13
N ALA A 221 2.78 2.25 -14.64
CA ALA A 221 3.03 2.41 -13.21
C ALA A 221 1.83 3.04 -12.50
N ARG A 222 1.24 4.08 -13.08
CA ARG A 222 0.03 4.73 -12.56
C ARG A 222 -1.17 3.79 -12.46
N PHE A 223 -1.37 2.92 -13.45
CA PHE A 223 -2.42 1.91 -13.39
C PHE A 223 -2.15 0.84 -12.32
N GLY A 224 -0.88 0.52 -12.04
CA GLY A 224 -0.48 -0.36 -10.94
C GLY A 224 -0.85 0.21 -9.58
N ASP A 225 -0.22 1.33 -9.22
CA ASP A 225 -0.27 1.86 -7.86
C ASP A 225 -1.55 2.63 -7.56
N PHE A 226 -1.94 3.50 -8.49
CA PHE A 226 -3.07 4.40 -8.28
C PHE A 226 -4.35 3.88 -8.90
N SER A 227 -4.29 2.79 -9.69
CA SER A 227 -5.44 2.27 -10.42
C SER A 227 -6.20 3.41 -11.13
N CYS A 228 -5.52 4.30 -11.84
CA CYS A 228 -6.17 5.42 -12.53
C CYS A 228 -5.43 5.81 -13.81
N GLY A 229 -6.12 6.52 -14.69
CA GLY A 229 -5.59 6.96 -15.99
C GLY A 229 -6.58 6.75 -17.13
N HIS A 230 -6.28 7.37 -18.26
CA HIS A 230 -7.15 7.38 -19.45
C HIS A 230 -6.51 6.76 -20.71
N SER A 231 -5.21 6.41 -20.66
CA SER A 231 -4.52 5.80 -21.79
C SER A 231 -4.99 4.36 -22.00
N THR A 232 -5.76 4.11 -23.07
CA THR A 232 -6.23 2.76 -23.43
C THR A 232 -5.06 1.81 -23.69
N LYS A 233 -3.98 2.29 -24.32
CA LYS A 233 -2.78 1.47 -24.58
C LYS A 233 -2.15 1.03 -23.26
N ALA A 234 -1.92 1.96 -22.33
CA ALA A 234 -1.31 1.65 -21.04
C ALA A 234 -2.20 0.76 -20.18
N ARG A 235 -3.53 0.98 -20.18
CA ARG A 235 -4.47 0.15 -19.41
C ARG A 235 -4.48 -1.30 -19.89
N ARG A 236 -4.50 -1.53 -21.21
CA ARG A 236 -4.42 -2.89 -21.78
C ARG A 236 -3.07 -3.55 -21.52
N LEU A 237 -1.99 -2.76 -21.56
CA LEU A 237 -0.66 -3.23 -21.19
C LEU A 237 -0.60 -3.65 -19.71
N ALA A 238 -1.12 -2.83 -18.79
CA ALA A 238 -1.21 -3.16 -17.37
C ALA A 238 -2.02 -4.45 -17.13
N PHE A 239 -3.17 -4.60 -17.79
CA PHE A 239 -3.95 -5.85 -17.72
C PHE A 239 -3.18 -7.05 -18.26
N ALA A 240 -2.48 -6.90 -19.38
CA ALA A 240 -1.66 -7.98 -19.93
C ALA A 240 -0.54 -8.41 -18.99
N LEU A 241 0.15 -7.45 -18.37
CA LEU A 241 1.21 -7.73 -17.40
C LEU A 241 0.66 -8.41 -16.14
N ASN A 242 -0.50 -7.98 -15.65
CA ASN A 242 -1.18 -8.64 -14.53
C ASN A 242 -1.57 -10.08 -14.86
N THR A 243 -2.13 -10.34 -16.04
CA THR A 243 -2.45 -11.71 -16.48
C THR A 243 -1.19 -12.59 -16.60
N ILE A 244 -0.08 -12.06 -17.12
CA ILE A 244 1.19 -12.81 -17.18
C ILE A 244 1.72 -13.09 -15.77
N THR A 245 1.59 -12.13 -14.85
CA THR A 245 1.98 -12.28 -13.43
C THR A 245 1.20 -13.41 -12.78
N GLU A 246 -0.13 -13.42 -12.92
CA GLU A 246 -1.00 -14.48 -12.40
C GLU A 246 -0.64 -15.86 -12.97
N GLN A 247 -0.38 -15.94 -14.28
CA GLN A 247 0.06 -17.17 -14.93
C GLN A 247 1.41 -17.66 -14.39
N ALA A 248 2.36 -16.75 -14.18
CA ALA A 248 3.67 -17.06 -13.63
C ALA A 248 3.57 -17.56 -12.18
N LEU A 249 2.75 -16.92 -11.35
CA LEU A 249 2.48 -17.35 -9.97
C LEU A 249 1.82 -18.73 -9.93
N HIS A 250 0.81 -18.95 -10.78
CA HIS A 250 0.15 -20.25 -10.87
C HIS A 250 1.11 -21.36 -11.30
N ALA A 251 1.97 -21.10 -12.29
CA ALA A 251 2.98 -22.06 -12.75
C ALA A 251 4.06 -22.36 -11.70
N ALA A 252 4.44 -21.36 -10.90
CA ALA A 252 5.44 -21.52 -9.83
C ALA A 252 4.89 -22.28 -8.61
N GLY A 253 3.57 -22.27 -8.39
CA GLY A 253 2.94 -22.86 -7.22
C GLY A 253 3.32 -22.15 -5.91
N THR A 254 3.22 -22.85 -4.78
CA THR A 254 3.56 -22.29 -3.47
C THR A 254 5.07 -22.21 -3.29
N VAL A 255 5.64 -21.01 -3.43
CA VAL A 255 7.05 -20.73 -3.15
C VAL A 255 7.16 -20.08 -1.75
N PRO A 256 7.77 -20.74 -0.76
CA PRO A 256 7.85 -20.20 0.61
C PRO A 256 8.76 -18.96 0.75
N ASN A 257 9.73 -18.82 -0.16
CA ASN A 257 10.72 -17.75 -0.13
C ASN A 257 10.31 -16.59 -1.05
N GLU A 258 10.10 -15.41 -0.46
CA GLU A 258 9.71 -14.18 -1.15
C GLU A 258 10.72 -13.79 -2.25
N SER A 259 12.01 -13.77 -1.93
CA SER A 259 13.08 -13.41 -2.88
C SER A 259 13.10 -14.33 -4.10
N VAL A 260 12.87 -15.63 -3.92
CA VAL A 260 12.77 -16.59 -5.03
C VAL A 260 11.54 -16.29 -5.88
N ARG A 261 10.39 -15.99 -5.24
CA ARG A 261 9.14 -15.65 -5.93
C ARG A 261 9.29 -14.37 -6.75
N ILE A 262 9.78 -13.29 -6.15
CA ILE A 262 10.03 -12.01 -6.82
C ILE A 262 11.00 -12.20 -7.99
N THR A 263 12.09 -12.95 -7.80
CA THR A 263 13.06 -13.22 -8.88
C THR A 263 12.43 -13.95 -10.06
N ALA A 264 11.57 -14.94 -9.81
CA ALA A 264 10.87 -15.66 -10.87
C ALA A 264 9.92 -14.75 -11.66
N LEU A 265 9.23 -13.84 -10.97
CA LEU A 265 8.40 -12.82 -11.61
C LEU A 265 9.23 -11.89 -12.49
N PHE A 266 10.28 -11.26 -11.97
CA PHE A 266 11.14 -10.37 -12.78
C PHE A 266 11.79 -11.09 -13.97
N ARG A 267 12.21 -12.35 -13.80
CA ARG A 267 12.75 -13.17 -14.90
C ARG A 267 11.74 -13.38 -16.03
N THR A 268 10.46 -13.48 -15.70
CA THR A 268 9.38 -13.67 -16.67
C THR A 268 8.91 -12.34 -17.27
N LEU A 269 8.75 -11.32 -16.43
CA LEU A 269 8.07 -10.08 -16.78
C LEU A 269 8.99 -9.05 -17.42
N LEU A 270 10.30 -9.04 -17.15
CA LEU A 270 11.20 -8.07 -17.80
C LEU A 270 11.26 -8.28 -19.33
N PRO A 271 11.47 -9.51 -19.87
CA PRO A 271 11.41 -9.73 -21.32
C PRO A 271 10.00 -9.49 -21.88
N ALA A 272 8.96 -9.91 -21.16
CA ALA A 272 7.58 -9.69 -21.60
C ALA A 272 7.23 -8.21 -21.71
N LEU A 273 7.66 -7.38 -20.75
CA LEU A 273 7.47 -5.94 -20.80
C LEU A 273 8.17 -5.34 -22.02
N ARG A 274 9.43 -5.71 -22.29
CA ARG A 274 10.18 -5.27 -23.49
C ARG A 274 9.39 -5.53 -24.76
N ASP A 275 8.96 -6.77 -24.96
CA ASP A 275 8.25 -7.19 -26.16
C ASP A 275 6.89 -6.48 -26.30
N LEU A 276 6.18 -6.29 -25.19
CA LEU A 276 4.87 -5.65 -25.16
C LEU A 276 4.92 -4.13 -25.38
N LEU A 277 6.01 -3.47 -25.00
CA LEU A 277 6.22 -2.04 -25.29
C LEU A 277 6.33 -1.78 -26.79
N ASP A 278 7.08 -2.64 -27.50
CA ASP A 278 7.30 -2.58 -28.95
C ASP A 278 6.11 -3.12 -29.76
N ALA A 279 5.23 -3.90 -29.13
CA ALA A 279 4.08 -4.50 -29.80
C ALA A 279 3.10 -3.43 -30.33
N SER A 280 2.80 -3.51 -31.62
CA SER A 280 1.71 -2.71 -32.23
C SER A 280 0.33 -3.20 -31.77
N VAL A 281 0.19 -4.48 -31.46
CA VAL A 281 -1.03 -5.13 -30.98
C VAL A 281 -0.68 -6.12 -29.87
N ILE A 282 -1.31 -5.96 -28.71
CA ILE A 282 -1.21 -6.91 -27.59
C ILE A 282 -2.28 -7.98 -27.77
N ARG A 283 -1.89 -9.26 -27.65
CA ARG A 283 -2.81 -10.40 -27.76
C ARG A 283 -4.01 -10.23 -26.82
N ASP A 284 -5.21 -10.27 -27.37
CA ASP A 284 -6.45 -9.99 -26.64
C ASP A 284 -6.68 -10.90 -25.44
N ALA A 285 -6.24 -12.16 -25.52
CA ALA A 285 -6.36 -13.12 -24.42
C ALA A 285 -5.66 -12.66 -23.12
N LEU A 286 -4.75 -11.68 -23.20
CA LEU A 286 -4.04 -11.13 -22.05
C LEU A 286 -4.78 -9.98 -21.36
N TRP A 287 -5.73 -9.31 -22.01
CA TRP A 287 -6.32 -8.07 -21.45
C TRP A 287 -7.84 -7.95 -21.62
N ARG A 288 -8.46 -8.71 -22.54
CA ARG A 288 -9.86 -8.54 -22.93
C ARG A 288 -10.84 -8.77 -21.78
N ASP A 289 -10.57 -9.72 -20.89
CA ASP A 289 -11.47 -10.02 -19.78
C ASP A 289 -11.43 -8.92 -18.72
N ALA A 290 -10.24 -8.45 -18.34
CA ALA A 290 -10.07 -7.32 -17.44
C ALA A 290 -10.63 -6.01 -18.03
N GLU A 291 -10.47 -5.80 -19.34
CA GLU A 291 -11.08 -4.69 -20.07
C GLU A 291 -12.60 -4.75 -20.02
N ARG A 292 -13.19 -5.91 -20.33
CA ARG A 292 -14.64 -6.09 -20.27
C ARG A 292 -15.15 -5.78 -18.87
N HIS A 293 -14.50 -6.31 -17.84
CA HIS A 293 -14.86 -6.06 -16.44
C HIS A 293 -14.80 -4.56 -16.06
N HIS A 294 -13.75 -3.84 -16.51
CA HIS A 294 -13.64 -2.40 -16.33
C HIS A 294 -14.75 -1.64 -17.09
N MET A 295 -15.03 -2.00 -18.34
CA MET A 295 -16.10 -1.37 -19.14
C MET A 295 -17.50 -1.63 -18.55
N GLU A 296 -17.75 -2.83 -18.00
CA GLU A 296 -18.99 -3.15 -17.27
C GLU A 296 -19.13 -2.26 -16.02
N THR A 297 -18.02 -2.01 -15.31
CA THR A 297 -18.01 -1.08 -14.17
C THR A 297 -18.27 0.36 -14.62
N GLU A 298 -17.65 0.84 -15.70
CA GLU A 298 -17.93 2.17 -16.27
C GLU A 298 -19.41 2.33 -16.63
N ALA A 299 -19.99 1.35 -17.34
CA ALA A 299 -21.40 1.37 -17.73
C ALA A 299 -22.33 1.38 -16.51
N LEU A 300 -21.98 0.69 -15.42
CA LEU A 300 -22.70 0.77 -14.15
C LEU A 300 -22.64 2.19 -13.58
N LEU A 301 -21.46 2.81 -13.53
CA LEU A 301 -21.28 4.14 -12.94
C LEU A 301 -21.90 5.28 -13.78
N ASP A 302 -22.09 5.08 -15.07
CA ASP A 302 -22.80 6.01 -15.95
C ASP A 302 -24.34 5.86 -15.88
N SER A 303 -24.85 4.87 -15.16
CA SER A 303 -26.28 4.68 -14.94
C SER A 303 -26.89 5.86 -14.17
N PRO A 304 -28.09 6.36 -14.54
CA PRO A 304 -28.76 7.43 -13.81
C PRO A 304 -29.15 7.06 -12.37
N ASN A 305 -29.11 5.76 -12.02
CA ASN A 305 -29.38 5.26 -10.68
C ASN A 305 -28.15 5.28 -9.76
N VAL A 306 -26.97 5.67 -10.28
CA VAL A 306 -25.76 5.89 -9.47
C VAL A 306 -25.69 7.36 -9.07
N THR A 307 -25.41 7.61 -7.80
CA THR A 307 -25.14 8.98 -7.31
C THR A 307 -23.75 9.06 -6.69
N VAL A 308 -23.04 10.14 -6.99
CA VAL A 308 -21.72 10.43 -6.45
C VAL A 308 -21.78 11.74 -5.69
N ASN A 309 -21.59 11.68 -4.37
CA ASN A 309 -21.54 12.85 -3.51
C ASN A 309 -20.09 13.05 -3.03
N GLN A 310 -19.52 14.23 -3.26
CA GLN A 310 -18.16 14.54 -2.86
C GLN A 310 -18.15 15.54 -1.70
N TYR A 311 -17.25 15.30 -0.74
CA TYR A 311 -17.06 16.08 0.48
C TYR A 311 -15.57 16.40 0.63
N PRO A 312 -15.03 17.38 -0.14
CA PRO A 312 -13.60 17.67 -0.17
C PRO A 312 -13.03 18.08 1.20
N GLU A 313 -13.81 18.74 2.05
CA GLU A 313 -13.43 19.18 3.40
C GLU A 313 -13.08 18.01 4.33
N ILE A 314 -13.69 16.83 4.09
CA ILE A 314 -13.37 15.59 4.80
C ILE A 314 -12.64 14.55 3.93
N ASP A 315 -12.29 14.91 2.70
CA ASP A 315 -11.58 14.06 1.75
C ASP A 315 -12.33 12.74 1.46
N LEU A 316 -13.65 12.83 1.28
CA LEU A 316 -14.55 11.68 1.10
C LEU A 316 -15.38 11.79 -0.19
N ALA A 317 -15.37 10.74 -1.01
CA ALA A 317 -16.36 10.52 -2.07
C ALA A 317 -17.29 9.36 -1.69
N VAL A 318 -18.60 9.55 -1.81
CA VAL A 318 -19.63 8.53 -1.54
C VAL A 318 -20.31 8.16 -2.86
N PHE A 319 -20.09 6.93 -3.31
CA PHE A 319 -20.75 6.33 -4.47
C PHE A 319 -21.92 5.46 -3.98
N ARG A 320 -23.14 5.81 -4.37
CA ARG A 320 -24.33 4.99 -4.12
C ARG A 320 -24.66 4.21 -5.37
N LEU A 321 -24.64 2.89 -5.26
CA LEU A 321 -24.79 1.94 -6.35
C LEU A 321 -26.14 1.22 -6.24
N PRO A 322 -26.84 0.96 -7.37
CA PRO A 322 -28.08 0.20 -7.35
C PRO A 322 -27.79 -1.28 -7.06
N THR A 323 -28.30 -1.82 -5.94
CA THR A 323 -28.03 -3.18 -5.47
C THR A 323 -28.23 -4.27 -6.53
N SER A 324 -29.27 -4.14 -7.36
CA SER A 324 -29.62 -5.12 -8.41
C SER A 324 -28.59 -5.26 -9.54
N HIS A 325 -27.63 -4.33 -9.64
CA HIS A 325 -26.63 -4.30 -10.71
C HIS A 325 -25.19 -4.40 -10.19
N VAL A 326 -25.02 -4.50 -8.87
CA VAL A 326 -23.73 -4.89 -8.27
C VAL A 326 -23.70 -6.41 -8.28
N PRO A 327 -22.59 -7.06 -8.68
CA PRO A 327 -22.42 -8.51 -8.53
C PRO A 327 -22.33 -8.83 -7.02
N TYR A 328 -23.48 -8.78 -6.34
CA TYR A 328 -23.55 -8.87 -4.90
C TYR A 328 -23.32 -10.31 -4.47
N VAL A 329 -22.12 -10.55 -3.95
CA VAL A 329 -21.81 -11.74 -3.17
C VAL A 329 -21.90 -11.34 -1.71
N ARG A 330 -22.59 -12.14 -0.89
CA ARG A 330 -22.68 -11.88 0.57
C ARG A 330 -21.31 -11.80 1.24
N VAL A 331 -20.31 -12.46 0.65
CA VAL A 331 -18.92 -12.37 1.08
C VAL A 331 -18.35 -11.02 0.61
N PRO A 332 -17.88 -10.16 1.54
CA PRO A 332 -17.40 -8.84 1.19
C PRO A 332 -16.18 -8.91 0.27
N GLN A 333 -16.19 -8.09 -0.78
CA GLN A 333 -15.08 -7.93 -1.71
C GLN A 333 -14.62 -6.47 -1.72
N ARG A 334 -13.32 -6.26 -1.99
CA ARG A 334 -12.81 -4.91 -2.28
C ARG A 334 -13.57 -4.34 -3.46
N TYR A 335 -14.00 -3.09 -3.36
CA TYR A 335 -14.81 -2.44 -4.39
C TYR A 335 -16.07 -3.22 -4.82
N PHE A 336 -16.62 -4.10 -3.98
CA PHE A 336 -17.68 -5.05 -4.35
C PHE A 336 -17.38 -5.91 -5.60
N GLY A 337 -16.09 -6.19 -5.83
CA GLY A 337 -15.65 -6.93 -7.01
C GLY A 337 -15.68 -6.13 -8.31
N LEU A 338 -15.91 -4.81 -8.24
CA LEU A 338 -15.87 -3.89 -9.37
C LEU A 338 -14.47 -3.33 -9.61
N SER A 339 -14.22 -2.78 -10.80
CA SER A 339 -12.93 -2.21 -11.15
C SER A 339 -12.63 -0.92 -10.36
N PRO A 340 -11.54 -0.84 -9.58
CA PRO A 340 -11.17 0.38 -8.85
C PRO A 340 -10.89 1.56 -9.80
N ILE A 341 -10.44 1.28 -11.03
CA ILE A 341 -10.12 2.29 -12.05
C ILE A 341 -11.29 3.23 -12.29
N SER A 342 -12.50 2.68 -12.36
CA SER A 342 -13.69 3.46 -12.65
C SER A 342 -14.08 4.43 -11.55
N PHE A 343 -13.78 4.07 -10.30
CA PHE A 343 -14.02 4.95 -9.16
C PHE A 343 -12.93 6.02 -9.06
N HIS A 344 -11.67 5.63 -9.17
CA HIS A 344 -10.53 6.52 -8.98
C HIS A 344 -10.46 7.61 -10.06
N ASN A 345 -10.90 7.32 -11.29
CA ASN A 345 -10.98 8.31 -12.37
C ASN A 345 -12.09 9.37 -12.17
N ARG A 346 -13.06 9.15 -11.27
CA ARG A 346 -14.21 10.05 -11.05
C ARG A 346 -14.06 11.00 -9.87
N THR A 347 -13.03 10.84 -9.07
CA THR A 347 -12.79 11.68 -7.90
C THR A 347 -11.30 11.82 -7.59
N PRO A 348 -10.82 13.02 -7.21
CA PRO A 348 -9.47 13.20 -6.69
C PRO A 348 -9.36 12.83 -5.20
N LEU A 349 -10.48 12.57 -4.51
CA LEU A 349 -10.50 12.36 -3.06
C LEU A 349 -9.91 10.99 -2.68
N SER A 350 -9.21 10.94 -1.55
CA SER A 350 -8.41 9.78 -1.12
C SER A 350 -9.23 8.74 -0.34
N THR A 351 -10.37 9.12 0.24
CA THR A 351 -11.29 8.18 0.89
C THR A 351 -12.55 7.98 0.03
N ILE A 352 -12.86 6.73 -0.29
CA ILE A 352 -14.01 6.34 -1.11
C ILE A 352 -14.92 5.44 -0.29
N ALA A 353 -16.19 5.80 -0.15
CA ALA A 353 -17.24 4.93 0.37
C ALA A 353 -18.11 4.43 -0.78
N LEU A 354 -18.21 3.12 -0.95
CA LEU A 354 -19.16 2.46 -1.83
C LEU A 354 -20.34 1.98 -1.03
N VAL A 355 -21.53 2.31 -1.48
CA VAL A 355 -22.77 2.14 -0.73
C VAL A 355 -23.81 1.44 -1.60
N THR A 356 -24.37 0.35 -1.11
CA THR A 356 -25.57 -0.30 -1.68
C THR A 356 -26.73 -0.12 -0.71
N GLN A 357 -27.87 -0.77 -0.95
CA GLN A 357 -28.99 -0.77 -0.01
C GLN A 357 -28.63 -1.41 1.34
N ASP A 358 -27.79 -2.45 1.33
CA ASP A 358 -27.54 -3.32 2.49
C ASP A 358 -26.07 -3.35 2.93
N ASP A 359 -25.18 -2.64 2.24
CA ASP A 359 -23.75 -2.69 2.52
C ASP A 359 -23.03 -1.36 2.30
N VAL A 360 -21.94 -1.20 3.04
CA VAL A 360 -20.99 -0.11 2.87
C VAL A 360 -19.57 -0.62 3.03
N VAL A 361 -18.74 -0.27 2.05
CA VAL A 361 -17.30 -0.55 2.07
C VAL A 361 -16.56 0.76 1.86
N VAL A 362 -15.61 1.05 2.74
CA VAL A 362 -14.80 2.26 2.68
C VAL A 362 -13.36 1.87 2.37
N HIS A 363 -12.77 2.56 1.39
CA HIS A 363 -11.37 2.40 1.00
C HIS A 363 -10.62 3.72 1.21
N GLN A 364 -9.42 3.62 1.76
CA GLN A 364 -8.43 4.70 1.64
C GLN A 364 -7.47 4.33 0.50
N ARG A 365 -7.29 5.24 -0.45
CA ARG A 365 -6.51 5.00 -1.66
C ARG A 365 -5.01 5.05 -1.41
N TYR A 366 -4.27 4.44 -2.33
CA TYR A 366 -2.82 4.30 -2.28
C TYR A 366 -2.09 5.65 -2.19
N GLU A 367 -2.63 6.69 -2.84
CA GLU A 367 -2.09 8.05 -2.82
C GLU A 367 -1.96 8.62 -1.39
N GLY A 368 -2.83 8.19 -0.45
CA GLY A 368 -2.73 8.58 0.95
C GLY A 368 -1.67 7.80 1.76
N TRP A 369 -1.07 6.76 1.17
CA TRP A 369 -0.02 5.95 1.78
C TRP A 369 1.39 6.43 1.43
N VAL A 370 1.61 6.88 0.18
CA VAL A 370 2.91 7.28 -0.37
C VAL A 370 3.23 8.76 -0.20
N GLU A 371 4.52 9.10 -0.26
CA GLU A 371 4.97 10.48 -0.38
C GLU A 371 4.77 10.96 -1.82
N LEU A 372 3.83 11.89 -2.02
CA LEU A 372 3.63 12.53 -3.32
C LEU A 372 4.47 13.81 -3.42
N HIS A 373 5.11 13.99 -4.58
CA HIS A 373 5.80 15.23 -4.93
C HIS A 373 4.81 16.35 -5.30
N SER A 374 3.68 15.99 -5.91
CA SER A 374 2.56 16.91 -6.15
C SER A 374 1.67 17.07 -4.91
N ALA A 375 0.58 17.83 -5.02
CA ALA A 375 -0.35 18.11 -3.92
C ALA A 375 -0.69 16.83 -3.11
N ALA A 376 -0.26 16.79 -1.85
CA ALA A 376 -0.47 15.66 -0.98
C ALA A 376 -1.94 15.56 -0.55
N PRO A 377 -2.57 14.37 -0.59
CA PRO A 377 -3.90 14.18 -0.05
C PRO A 377 -3.92 14.44 1.46
N ARG A 378 -5.12 14.63 2.01
CA ARG A 378 -5.28 14.79 3.45
C ARG A 378 -4.78 13.50 4.15
N PRO A 379 -3.97 13.58 5.23
CA PRO A 379 -3.42 12.40 5.90
C PRO A 379 -4.44 11.33 6.30
N ARG A 380 -3.99 10.07 6.32
CA ARG A 380 -4.68 8.86 6.83
C ARG A 380 -5.46 9.13 8.12
N ARG A 381 -6.75 8.76 8.23
CA ARG A 381 -7.39 8.56 9.54
C ARG A 381 -7.47 7.07 9.86
N ASP A 382 -7.25 6.70 11.12
CA ASP A 382 -7.33 5.30 11.54
C ASP A 382 -8.79 4.86 11.70
N LEU A 383 -9.33 4.20 10.69
CA LEU A 383 -10.73 3.76 10.70
C LEU A 383 -11.00 2.60 11.67
N SER A 384 -9.99 2.04 12.35
CA SER A 384 -10.22 1.05 13.43
C SER A 384 -11.00 1.66 14.60
N ILE A 385 -10.90 2.98 14.79
CA ILE A 385 -11.68 3.72 15.80
C ILE A 385 -13.17 3.62 15.45
N LEU A 386 -13.53 3.91 14.19
CA LEU A 386 -14.90 3.81 13.70
C LEU A 386 -15.37 2.35 13.65
N ALA A 387 -14.52 1.41 13.20
CA ALA A 387 -14.84 -0.02 13.17
C ALA A 387 -15.26 -0.53 14.55
N ARG A 388 -14.53 -0.14 15.59
CA ARG A 388 -14.86 -0.49 16.98
C ARG A 388 -16.19 0.12 17.41
N ALA A 389 -16.46 1.38 17.07
CA ALA A 389 -17.72 2.03 17.39
C ALA A 389 -18.92 1.33 16.72
N LEU A 390 -18.78 0.97 15.43
CA LEU A 390 -19.78 0.18 14.70
C LEU A 390 -19.96 -1.20 15.32
N GLN A 391 -18.88 -1.88 15.69
CA GLN A 391 -18.95 -3.21 16.31
C GLN A 391 -19.69 -3.20 17.65
N LEU A 392 -19.60 -2.12 18.43
CA LEU A 392 -20.27 -2.01 19.73
C LEU A 392 -21.76 -1.67 19.60
N ALA A 393 -22.15 -1.00 18.51
CA ALA A 393 -23.54 -0.68 18.21
C ALA A 393 -24.26 -1.85 17.53
N GLU A 394 -23.52 -2.81 16.99
CA GLU A 394 -24.04 -3.99 16.34
C GLU A 394 -24.82 -4.89 17.32
N THR A 395 -25.98 -5.36 16.88
CA THR A 395 -26.86 -6.24 17.68
C THR A 395 -26.97 -7.65 17.13
N GLU A 396 -26.48 -7.87 15.91
CA GLU A 396 -26.49 -9.15 15.19
C GLU A 396 -25.05 -9.69 15.04
N ASP A 397 -24.89 -10.83 14.37
CA ASP A 397 -23.60 -11.52 14.20
C ASP A 397 -22.61 -10.82 13.24
N CYS A 398 -22.90 -9.60 12.80
CA CYS A 398 -22.02 -8.85 11.91
C CYS A 398 -20.72 -8.43 12.60
N ARG A 399 -19.60 -8.57 11.87
CA ARG A 399 -18.29 -8.16 12.34
C ARG A 399 -17.76 -7.03 11.50
N TRP A 400 -17.31 -5.95 12.13
CA TRP A 400 -16.67 -4.82 11.46
C TRP A 400 -15.17 -4.95 11.53
N HIS A 401 -14.51 -4.81 10.38
CA HIS A 401 -13.06 -4.90 10.28
C HIS A 401 -12.49 -3.73 9.50
N TYR A 402 -11.35 -3.22 9.98
CA TYR A 402 -10.49 -2.31 9.25
C TYR A 402 -9.10 -2.93 9.13
N ASP A 403 -8.57 -3.01 7.90
CA ASP A 403 -7.28 -3.66 7.64
C ASP A 403 -6.13 -3.08 8.48
N GLY A 404 -6.16 -1.77 8.73
CA GLY A 404 -5.11 -1.03 9.45
C GLY A 404 -4.49 0.06 8.60
N VAL A 405 -4.17 1.21 9.23
CA VAL A 405 -3.77 2.43 8.51
C VAL A 405 -2.44 2.30 7.73
N GLN A 406 -1.58 1.38 8.17
CA GLN A 406 -0.27 1.09 7.58
C GLN A 406 -0.35 0.29 6.28
N HIS A 407 -1.49 -0.31 5.95
CA HIS A 407 -1.64 -1.05 4.70
C HIS A 407 -1.80 -0.08 3.52
N ILE A 408 -1.36 -0.50 2.33
CA ILE A 408 -1.29 0.37 1.15
C ILE A 408 -2.66 0.87 0.67
N MET A 409 -3.72 0.07 0.78
CA MET A 409 -5.09 0.45 0.43
C MET A 409 -6.09 -0.14 1.43
N PRO A 410 -6.14 0.34 2.67
CA PRO A 410 -6.89 -0.35 3.70
C PRO A 410 -8.40 -0.20 3.47
N ARG A 411 -9.13 -1.28 3.77
CA ARG A 411 -10.58 -1.38 3.70
C ARG A 411 -11.17 -1.34 5.10
N LEU A 412 -12.21 -0.54 5.30
CA LEU A 412 -13.19 -0.71 6.36
C LEU A 412 -14.45 -1.34 5.77
N GLY A 413 -14.98 -2.37 6.41
CA GLY A 413 -16.27 -2.94 6.06
C GLY A 413 -16.58 -4.17 6.90
N ARG A 414 -17.67 -4.86 6.56
CA ARG A 414 -18.03 -6.11 7.23
C ARG A 414 -17.01 -7.21 6.93
N ASP A 415 -16.89 -8.15 7.86
CA ASP A 415 -16.18 -9.41 7.73
C ASP A 415 -17.19 -10.56 7.72
N GLY A 416 -17.12 -11.40 6.68
CA GLY A 416 -18.07 -12.48 6.45
C GLY A 416 -19.45 -12.07 5.91
N ALA A 417 -20.34 -13.05 5.82
CA ALA A 417 -21.64 -12.97 5.18
C ALA A 417 -22.78 -12.26 5.95
N PRO A 418 -22.80 -12.21 7.30
CA PRO A 418 -23.86 -11.51 8.02
C PRO A 418 -23.96 -10.03 7.66
N LEU A 419 -25.20 -9.53 7.53
CA LEU A 419 -25.49 -8.12 7.33
C LEU A 419 -25.48 -7.38 8.67
N SER A 420 -25.16 -6.09 8.64
CA SER A 420 -25.22 -5.25 9.84
C SER A 420 -26.68 -4.96 10.22
N SER A 421 -26.97 -4.93 11.52
CA SER A 421 -28.23 -4.40 12.06
C SER A 421 -28.34 -2.89 11.96
N LEU A 422 -27.21 -2.22 11.71
CA LEU A 422 -27.11 -0.79 11.53
C LEU A 422 -27.55 -0.40 10.12
N SER A 423 -28.35 0.67 10.00
CA SER A 423 -28.72 1.16 8.68
C SER A 423 -27.52 1.77 7.96
N VAL A 424 -27.46 1.57 6.66
CA VAL A 424 -26.41 2.13 5.79
C VAL A 424 -26.31 3.65 5.93
N GLU A 425 -27.45 4.35 6.04
CA GLU A 425 -27.46 5.80 6.23
C GLU A 425 -26.85 6.23 7.55
N MET A 426 -27.06 5.46 8.62
CA MET A 426 -26.41 5.72 9.91
C MET A 426 -24.90 5.59 9.74
N ILE A 427 -24.42 4.49 9.16
CA ILE A 427 -22.98 4.24 8.98
C ILE A 427 -22.32 5.35 8.14
N VAL A 428 -22.96 5.77 7.04
CA VAL A 428 -22.44 6.86 6.19
C VAL A 428 -22.43 8.21 6.93
N CYS A 429 -23.46 8.50 7.74
CA CYS A 429 -23.47 9.72 8.56
C CYS A 429 -22.36 9.72 9.61
N GLU A 430 -22.15 8.59 10.28
CA GLU A 430 -21.10 8.44 11.29
C GLU A 430 -19.70 8.47 10.67
N LEU A 431 -19.52 7.90 9.48
CA LEU A 431 -18.27 8.04 8.73
C LEU A 431 -17.92 9.51 8.47
N LYS A 432 -18.90 10.32 8.02
CA LYS A 432 -18.67 11.75 7.75
C LYS A 432 -18.29 12.52 9.01
N ARG A 433 -19.03 12.29 10.11
CA ARG A 433 -18.75 12.91 11.42
C ARG A 433 -17.36 12.53 11.92
N PHE A 434 -17.05 11.23 11.90
CA PHE A 434 -15.74 10.72 12.29
C PHE A 434 -14.61 11.36 11.47
N LEU A 435 -14.71 11.39 10.13
CA LEU A 435 -13.68 11.98 9.27
C LEU A 435 -13.51 13.49 9.47
N ALA A 436 -14.53 14.19 9.97
CA ALA A 436 -14.44 15.61 10.29
C ALA A 436 -13.55 15.89 11.49
N ILE A 437 -13.52 14.99 12.48
CA ILE A 437 -12.84 15.23 13.77
C ILE A 437 -11.63 14.33 14.03
N ALA A 438 -11.52 13.20 13.31
CA ALA A 438 -10.45 12.24 13.54
C ALA A 438 -9.08 12.82 13.17
N PRO A 439 -8.08 12.69 14.05
CA PRO A 439 -6.75 13.20 13.79
C PRO A 439 -6.05 12.38 12.70
N ALA A 440 -4.99 12.97 12.15
CA ALA A 440 -4.07 12.26 11.26
C ALA A 440 -3.40 11.09 12.01
N ALA A 441 -3.48 9.91 11.42
CA ALA A 441 -2.84 8.68 11.90
C ALA A 441 -1.68 8.22 10.99
N TRP A 442 -1.69 8.61 9.71
CA TRP A 442 -0.65 8.27 8.73
C TRP A 442 -0.39 9.48 7.82
N SER A 443 0.80 10.07 7.92
CA SER A 443 1.22 11.23 7.11
C SER A 443 2.50 10.88 6.35
N PRO A 444 2.41 10.47 5.07
CA PRO A 444 3.56 9.98 4.29
C PRO A 444 4.64 11.03 4.10
N SER A 445 4.21 12.26 3.82
CA SER A 445 5.08 13.43 3.81
C SER A 445 5.35 13.82 5.25
N VAL A 446 6.63 13.91 5.62
CA VAL A 446 7.03 14.62 6.82
C VAL A 446 6.70 16.09 6.55
N TYR A 447 5.58 16.59 7.09
CA TYR A 447 5.48 18.02 7.29
C TYR A 447 6.71 18.38 8.11
N ALA A 448 7.65 19.13 7.51
CA ALA A 448 8.57 19.91 8.30
C ALA A 448 7.69 20.63 9.31
N ALA A 449 7.90 20.35 10.61
CA ALA A 449 7.14 21.00 11.66
C ALA A 449 7.08 22.51 11.33
N PRO A 450 5.93 23.17 11.47
CA PRO A 450 5.88 24.61 11.25
C PRO A 450 7.00 25.23 12.10
N LYS A 451 7.89 25.97 11.42
CA LYS A 451 8.99 26.68 12.05
C LYS A 451 8.49 27.66 13.10
#